data_AF-A0A416JV29-F1
#
_entry.id   AF-A0A416JV29-F1
#
_cell.length_a   1.000
_cell.length_b   1.000
_cell.length_c   1.000
_cell.angle_alpha   90.00
_cell.angle_beta   90.00
_cell.angle_gamma   90.00
#
_symmetry.space_group_name_H-M   'P 1'
#
loop_
_entity.id
_entity.type
_entity.pdbx_description
1 polymer ?
#
loop_
_entity_poly.entity_id
_entity_poly.type
_entity_poly.pdbx_seq_one_letter_code
_entity_poly.pdbx_strand_id
1 'polypeptide(L)'
;MKITDYEKVQALAASNIFLLDGPNGTKTIAADALAKALIGLLSSKDFIGGVNLSELTQVNALASGNKLLVGTTEGNKAIAAEDALFAMLDSFAPVELRRVIFRGKNLGTALTAVQKAAIKDGSFKGMFLGDYWSIGGRIWRIVDMDYWYNCGDTAFTSHHLVIMPDEALYNAQMNTTNITTGGYVGSEMYKKNLANAKTIVNAAFQGSVLTHREYLCNAVANGRPSGGAWFDSSIELPNEPMMYGHLHFSPTSDGSTVPSIYTISKTQLALFMVCPKFIVNRSYNQWLRDVVSSAHFADVTGDGNTGYNGASYSHGVRPVFPVG
;
A
#
# COMPACT_ATOMS: atom_id res chain seq x y z
N MET A 1 16.82 -4.68 -70.91
CA MET A 1 17.25 -5.47 -69.75
C MET A 1 15.98 -5.90 -69.03
N LYS A 2 15.74 -7.20 -68.88
CA LYS A 2 14.57 -7.70 -68.14
C LYS A 2 14.90 -7.63 -66.65
N ILE A 3 13.88 -7.48 -65.80
CA ILE A 3 14.10 -7.40 -64.34
C ILE A 3 14.74 -8.68 -63.76
N THR A 4 14.62 -9.78 -64.50
CA THR A 4 15.24 -11.09 -64.22
C THR A 4 16.75 -11.14 -64.48
N ASP A 5 17.29 -10.15 -65.20
CA ASP A 5 18.70 -10.10 -65.58
C ASP A 5 19.56 -9.41 -64.51
N TYR A 6 18.93 -8.86 -63.46
CA TYR A 6 19.63 -8.24 -62.34
C TYR A 6 20.04 -9.29 -61.30
N GLU A 7 21.27 -9.19 -60.81
CA GLU A 7 21.73 -9.99 -59.68
C GLU A 7 20.87 -9.70 -58.43
N LYS A 8 20.56 -10.75 -57.68
CA LYS A 8 19.82 -10.62 -56.42
C LYS A 8 20.72 -10.00 -55.36
N VAL A 9 20.26 -8.92 -54.75
CA VAL A 9 20.92 -8.34 -53.57
C VAL A 9 20.79 -9.30 -52.39
N GLN A 10 21.93 -9.74 -51.85
CA GLN A 10 22.00 -10.66 -50.70
C GLN A 10 22.03 -9.92 -49.35
N ALA A 11 22.47 -8.66 -49.34
CA ALA A 11 22.52 -7.81 -48.16
C ALA A 11 22.35 -6.32 -48.56
N LEU A 12 21.62 -5.55 -47.76
CA LEU A 12 21.41 -4.13 -47.98
C LEU A 12 22.47 -3.30 -47.25
N ALA A 13 23.09 -2.35 -47.94
CA ALA A 13 23.81 -1.24 -47.33
C ALA A 13 22.84 -0.12 -46.97
N ALA A 14 23.11 0.62 -45.88
CA ALA A 14 22.29 1.75 -45.45
C ALA A 14 22.12 2.83 -46.54
N SER A 15 23.11 2.96 -47.43
CA SER A 15 23.10 3.89 -48.57
C SER A 15 22.31 3.41 -49.78
N ASN A 16 21.80 2.17 -49.80
CA ASN A 16 20.98 1.71 -50.92
C ASN A 16 19.69 2.53 -50.98
N ILE A 17 19.31 2.91 -52.21
CA ILE A 17 18.12 3.72 -52.48
C ILE A 17 17.07 2.85 -53.15
N PHE A 18 15.86 2.90 -52.60
CA PHE A 18 14.67 2.31 -53.18
C PHE A 18 13.84 3.40 -53.86
N LEU A 19 13.30 3.07 -55.02
CA LEU A 19 12.31 3.89 -55.70
C LEU A 19 10.92 3.48 -55.20
N LEU A 20 10.17 4.43 -54.68
CA LEU A 20 8.78 4.29 -54.26
C LEU A 20 7.90 5.03 -55.25
N ASP A 21 7.07 4.29 -55.98
CA ASP A 21 6.08 4.89 -56.87
C ASP A 21 4.73 5.00 -56.17
N GLY A 22 4.09 6.17 -56.28
CA GLY A 22 2.86 6.46 -55.53
C GLY A 22 2.07 7.65 -56.10
N PRO A 23 0.98 8.06 -55.43
CA PRO A 23 0.05 9.07 -55.94
C PRO A 23 0.66 10.43 -56.29
N ASN A 24 1.86 10.72 -55.77
CA ASN A 24 2.61 11.96 -55.98
C ASN A 24 3.89 11.73 -56.82
N GLY A 25 3.88 10.71 -57.69
CA GLY A 25 5.01 10.31 -58.54
C GLY A 25 6.06 9.46 -57.83
N THR A 26 7.10 9.11 -58.57
CA THR A 26 8.21 8.28 -58.09
C THR A 26 9.15 9.09 -57.20
N LYS A 27 9.37 8.61 -55.98
CA LYS A 27 10.28 9.21 -54.99
C LYS A 27 11.34 8.19 -54.57
N THR A 28 12.39 8.66 -53.91
CA THR A 28 13.44 7.80 -53.35
C THR A 28 13.33 7.70 -51.83
N ILE A 29 13.74 6.55 -51.28
CA ILE A 29 13.95 6.37 -49.84
C ILE A 29 15.23 5.55 -49.63
N ALA A 30 16.04 5.93 -48.64
CA ALA A 30 17.19 5.12 -48.24
C ALA A 30 16.74 3.86 -47.49
N ALA A 31 17.55 2.79 -47.55
CA ALA A 31 17.22 1.50 -46.93
C ALA A 31 16.94 1.62 -45.42
N ASP A 32 17.73 2.42 -44.69
CA ASP A 32 17.56 2.60 -43.25
C ASP A 32 16.29 3.40 -42.91
N ALA A 33 15.97 4.41 -43.71
CA ALA A 33 14.76 5.21 -43.60
C ALA A 33 13.52 4.37 -43.93
N LEU A 34 13.61 3.48 -44.94
CA LEU A 34 12.56 2.53 -45.28
C LEU A 34 12.32 1.55 -44.13
N ALA A 35 13.38 0.97 -43.55
CA ALA A 35 13.26 0.07 -42.41
C ALA A 35 12.55 0.75 -41.21
N LYS A 36 12.93 1.99 -40.86
CA LYS A 36 12.28 2.77 -39.80
C LYS A 36 10.81 3.08 -40.13
N ALA A 37 10.52 3.48 -41.36
CA ALA A 37 9.16 3.79 -41.80
C ALA A 37 8.25 2.54 -41.75
N LEU A 38 8.77 1.38 -42.15
CA LEU A 38 8.03 0.12 -42.09
C LEU A 38 7.73 -0.31 -40.66
N ILE A 39 8.66 -0.17 -39.71
CA ILE A 39 8.41 -0.48 -38.30
C ILE A 39 7.21 0.31 -37.74
N GLY A 40 7.03 1.56 -38.18
CA GLY A 40 5.86 2.38 -37.82
C GLY A 40 4.54 1.93 -38.46
N LEU A 41 4.59 1.15 -39.54
CA LEU A 41 3.43 0.63 -40.26
C LEU A 41 3.05 -0.81 -39.84
N LEU A 42 4.00 -1.58 -39.30
CA LEU A 42 3.81 -2.98 -38.93
C LEU A 42 3.11 -3.14 -37.58
N SER A 43 2.23 -4.15 -37.47
CA SER A 43 1.73 -4.58 -36.15
C SER A 43 2.84 -5.21 -35.32
N SER A 44 2.68 -5.32 -34.00
CA SER A 44 3.63 -6.07 -33.15
C SER A 44 3.81 -7.52 -33.63
N LYS A 45 2.74 -8.13 -34.12
CA LYS A 45 2.80 -9.50 -34.65
C LYS A 45 3.69 -9.58 -35.88
N ASP A 46 3.54 -8.65 -36.81
CA ASP A 46 4.33 -8.63 -38.06
C ASP A 46 5.79 -8.29 -37.78
N PHE A 47 6.04 -7.35 -36.86
CA PHE A 47 7.40 -7.00 -36.44
C PHE A 47 8.11 -8.19 -35.79
N ILE A 48 7.49 -8.82 -34.79
CA ILE A 48 8.08 -9.97 -34.08
C ILE A 48 8.24 -11.18 -35.00
N GLY A 49 7.30 -11.42 -35.93
CA GLY A 49 7.43 -12.48 -36.92
C GLY A 49 8.63 -12.31 -37.86
N GLY A 50 9.13 -11.09 -38.03
CA GLY A 50 10.37 -10.79 -38.78
C GLY A 50 11.66 -10.88 -37.95
N VAL A 51 11.58 -11.04 -36.62
CA VAL A 51 12.75 -11.12 -35.72
C VAL A 51 13.03 -12.58 -35.37
N ASN A 52 14.24 -13.07 -35.70
CA ASN A 52 14.68 -14.38 -35.25
C ASN A 52 15.19 -14.33 -33.79
N LEU A 53 14.33 -14.70 -32.84
CA LEU A 53 14.66 -14.64 -31.41
C LEU A 53 15.88 -15.51 -31.03
N SER A 54 16.20 -16.56 -31.79
CA SER A 54 17.35 -17.43 -31.49
C SER A 54 18.71 -16.79 -31.80
N GLU A 55 18.72 -15.73 -32.61
CA GLU A 55 19.95 -15.00 -32.96
C GLU A 55 20.21 -13.83 -32.00
N LEU A 56 19.26 -13.50 -31.14
CA LEU A 56 19.42 -12.45 -30.15
C LEU A 56 20.33 -12.90 -29.01
N THR A 57 21.25 -12.04 -28.60
CA THR A 57 22.05 -12.26 -27.39
C THR A 57 21.14 -12.19 -26.16
N GLN A 58 21.11 -13.26 -25.39
CA GLN A 58 20.35 -13.31 -24.14
C GLN A 58 20.94 -12.33 -23.12
N VAL A 59 20.05 -11.58 -22.46
CA VAL A 59 20.37 -10.80 -21.26
C VAL A 59 19.68 -11.43 -20.05
N ASN A 60 20.36 -11.43 -18.90
CA ASN A 60 19.84 -12.00 -17.66
C ASN A 60 19.46 -10.94 -16.62
N ALA A 61 19.61 -9.66 -16.98
CA ALA A 61 19.27 -8.52 -16.13
C ALA A 61 18.77 -7.37 -17.00
N LEU A 62 17.80 -6.63 -16.48
CA LEU A 62 17.33 -5.37 -17.07
C LEU A 62 18.12 -4.21 -16.46
N ALA A 63 18.53 -3.25 -17.28
CA ALA A 63 19.19 -2.02 -16.84
C ALA A 63 18.20 -0.83 -16.87
N SER A 64 18.49 0.21 -16.07
CA SER A 64 17.71 1.45 -16.14
C SER A 64 17.75 2.02 -17.56
N GLY A 65 16.60 2.53 -18.02
CA GLY A 65 16.41 2.99 -19.40
C GLY A 65 16.12 1.88 -20.42
N ASN A 66 16.24 0.60 -20.05
CA ASN A 66 15.71 -0.48 -20.88
C ASN A 66 14.19 -0.38 -20.97
N LYS A 67 13.65 -0.77 -22.12
CA LYS A 67 12.22 -0.76 -22.41
C LYS A 67 11.79 -2.11 -22.94
N LEU A 68 10.59 -2.53 -22.54
CA LEU A 68 9.91 -3.67 -23.11
C LEU A 68 8.93 -3.17 -24.18
N LEU A 69 8.93 -3.81 -25.34
CA LEU A 69 7.96 -3.55 -26.39
C LEU A 69 6.61 -4.15 -25.99
N VAL A 70 5.54 -3.38 -26.14
CA VAL A 70 4.17 -3.81 -25.83
C VAL A 70 3.31 -3.58 -27.07
N GLY A 71 2.72 -4.64 -27.58
CA GLY A 71 1.71 -4.54 -28.63
C GLY A 71 0.37 -4.09 -28.06
N THR A 72 -0.19 -3.00 -28.60
CA THR A 72 -1.51 -2.50 -28.23
C THR A 72 -2.41 -2.41 -29.46
N THR A 73 -3.72 -2.23 -29.26
CA THR A 73 -4.67 -1.95 -30.36
C THR A 73 -4.34 -0.64 -31.10
N GLU A 74 -3.61 0.27 -30.46
CA GLU A 74 -3.11 1.52 -31.05
C GLU A 74 -1.69 1.39 -31.64
N GLY A 75 -1.21 0.16 -31.84
CA GLY A 75 0.13 -0.14 -32.35
C GLY A 75 1.16 -0.41 -31.25
N ASN A 76 2.43 -0.40 -31.66
CA ASN A 76 3.56 -0.74 -30.79
C ASN A 76 3.85 0.40 -29.82
N LYS A 77 3.84 0.11 -28.52
CA LYS A 77 4.22 1.03 -27.43
C LYS A 77 5.41 0.45 -26.68
N ALA A 78 5.98 1.22 -25.77
CA ALA A 78 7.07 0.76 -24.92
C ALA A 78 6.76 1.07 -23.45
N ILE A 79 7.11 0.15 -22.56
CA ILE A 79 7.09 0.35 -21.12
C ILE A 79 8.51 0.29 -20.57
N ALA A 80 8.85 1.15 -19.61
CA ALA A 80 10.14 1.06 -18.94
C ALA A 80 10.23 -0.26 -18.17
N ALA A 81 11.41 -0.89 -18.17
CA ALA A 81 11.62 -2.15 -17.46
C ALA A 81 11.25 -2.05 -15.96
N GLU A 82 11.60 -0.92 -15.32
CA GLU A 82 11.29 -0.62 -13.92
C GLU A 82 9.79 -0.45 -13.63
N ASP A 83 8.97 -0.11 -14.63
CA ASP A 83 7.52 0.03 -14.49
C ASP A 83 6.76 -1.27 -14.82
N ALA A 84 7.40 -2.18 -15.56
CA ALA A 84 6.72 -3.32 -16.19
C ALA A 84 6.09 -4.28 -15.18
N LEU A 85 6.81 -4.62 -14.09
CA LEU A 85 6.32 -5.58 -13.10
C LEU A 85 4.97 -5.13 -12.51
N PHE A 86 4.91 -3.89 -12.02
CA PHE A 86 3.70 -3.39 -11.38
C PHE A 86 2.61 -3.03 -12.39
N ALA A 87 2.94 -2.62 -13.61
CA ALA A 87 1.94 -2.42 -14.65
C ALA A 87 1.24 -3.74 -15.03
N MET A 88 2.01 -4.84 -15.13
CA MET A 88 1.46 -6.18 -15.34
C MET A 88 0.57 -6.60 -14.17
N LEU A 89 1.11 -6.56 -12.94
CA LEU A 89 0.33 -6.89 -11.74
C LEU A 89 -0.93 -6.04 -11.66
N ASP A 90 -0.88 -4.75 -11.96
CA ASP A 90 -2.05 -3.88 -11.82
C ASP A 90 -3.23 -4.27 -12.74
N SER A 91 -2.95 -4.96 -13.84
CA SER A 91 -3.97 -5.41 -14.79
C SER A 91 -4.80 -6.61 -14.32
N PHE A 92 -4.25 -7.46 -13.43
CA PHE A 92 -4.89 -8.73 -13.03
C PHE A 92 -4.77 -9.08 -11.54
N ALA A 93 -3.94 -8.40 -10.76
CA ALA A 93 -3.68 -8.76 -9.37
C ALA A 93 -4.95 -8.57 -8.51
N PRO A 94 -5.42 -9.64 -7.84
CA PRO A 94 -6.51 -9.51 -6.88
C PRO A 94 -6.01 -8.82 -5.59
N VAL A 95 -6.94 -8.42 -4.72
CA VAL A 95 -6.62 -7.70 -3.47
C VAL A 95 -5.66 -8.49 -2.59
N GLU A 96 -5.77 -9.81 -2.53
CA GLU A 96 -4.91 -10.68 -1.72
C GLU A 96 -3.45 -10.59 -2.18
N LEU A 97 -3.21 -10.48 -3.49
CA LEU A 97 -1.87 -10.33 -4.04
C LEU A 97 -1.33 -8.91 -3.82
N ARG A 98 -2.19 -7.90 -4.00
CA ARG A 98 -1.84 -6.48 -3.73
C ARG A 98 -1.48 -6.24 -2.26
N ARG A 99 -2.11 -6.99 -1.35
CA ARG A 99 -1.88 -6.97 0.10
C ARG A 99 -0.54 -7.58 0.52
N VAL A 100 0.09 -8.44 -0.28
CA VAL A 100 1.33 -9.14 0.11
C VAL A 100 2.57 -8.77 -0.70
N ILE A 101 2.44 -7.97 -1.76
CA ILE A 101 3.57 -7.47 -2.54
C ILE A 101 3.86 -6.01 -2.15
N PHE A 102 5.01 -5.79 -1.53
CA PHE A 102 5.47 -4.43 -1.22
C PHE A 102 5.92 -3.68 -2.48
N ARG A 103 5.43 -2.46 -2.66
CA ARG A 103 5.84 -1.56 -3.75
C ARG A 103 6.51 -0.28 -3.25
N GLY A 104 5.89 0.45 -2.32
CA GLY A 104 6.49 1.66 -1.75
C GLY A 104 6.49 2.88 -2.68
N LYS A 105 5.52 3.00 -3.60
CA LYS A 105 5.42 4.14 -4.53
C LYS A 105 4.67 5.31 -3.90
N ASN A 106 5.13 6.53 -4.20
CA ASN A 106 4.37 7.75 -3.89
C ASN A 106 3.18 7.89 -4.86
N LEU A 107 1.97 7.94 -4.30
CA LEU A 107 0.69 8.03 -5.00
C LEU A 107 0.24 9.47 -5.25
N GLY A 108 1.00 10.45 -4.77
CA GLY A 108 0.76 11.88 -4.94
C GLY A 108 0.59 12.62 -3.61
N THR A 109 0.09 13.85 -3.71
CA THR A 109 -0.08 14.78 -2.58
C THR A 109 -1.50 14.87 -2.05
N ALA A 110 -2.43 14.08 -2.61
CA ALA A 110 -3.82 13.96 -2.17
C ALA A 110 -4.45 12.66 -2.70
N LEU A 111 -5.51 12.21 -2.04
CA LEU A 111 -6.34 11.11 -2.51
C LEU A 111 -7.26 11.57 -3.66
N THR A 112 -7.01 11.04 -4.86
CA THR A 112 -7.73 11.45 -6.09
C THR A 112 -9.07 10.75 -6.25
N ALA A 113 -9.97 11.31 -7.07
CA ALA A 113 -11.25 10.69 -7.38
C ALA A 113 -11.11 9.29 -8.02
N VAL A 114 -10.09 9.09 -8.86
CA VAL A 114 -9.81 7.79 -9.48
C VAL A 114 -9.37 6.77 -8.44
N GLN A 115 -8.50 7.16 -7.50
CA GLN A 115 -8.08 6.30 -6.39
C GLN A 115 -9.29 5.94 -5.50
N LYS A 116 -10.14 6.91 -5.15
CA LYS A 116 -11.37 6.65 -4.38
C LYS A 116 -12.28 5.64 -5.08
N ALA A 117 -12.50 5.80 -6.39
CA ALA A 117 -13.32 4.86 -7.16
C ALA A 117 -12.75 3.43 -7.13
N ALA A 118 -11.42 3.30 -7.30
CA ALA A 118 -10.73 2.02 -7.26
C ALA A 118 -10.71 1.37 -5.86
N ILE A 119 -10.78 2.15 -4.78
CA ILE A 119 -10.96 1.59 -3.43
C ILE A 119 -12.40 1.12 -3.28
N LYS A 120 -13.37 1.97 -3.61
CA LYS A 120 -14.80 1.71 -3.42
C LYS A 120 -15.30 0.47 -4.17
N ASP A 121 -14.75 0.20 -5.36
CA ASP A 121 -15.10 -0.98 -6.17
C ASP A 121 -14.31 -2.25 -5.79
N GLY A 122 -13.39 -2.17 -4.82
CA GLY A 122 -12.58 -3.29 -4.35
C GLY A 122 -11.46 -3.72 -5.30
N SER A 123 -11.23 -3.00 -6.41
CA SER A 123 -10.19 -3.35 -7.38
C SER A 123 -8.79 -2.96 -6.92
N PHE A 124 -8.70 -1.90 -6.10
CA PHE A 124 -7.47 -1.27 -5.64
C PHE A 124 -6.46 -0.96 -6.76
N LYS A 125 -6.96 -0.71 -7.98
CA LYS A 125 -6.12 -0.42 -9.15
C LYS A 125 -5.21 0.78 -8.89
N GLY A 126 -3.96 0.65 -9.32
CA GLY A 126 -2.89 1.58 -9.08
C GLY A 126 -2.32 1.57 -7.66
N MET A 127 -2.82 0.74 -6.75
CA MET A 127 -2.42 0.73 -5.32
C MET A 127 -1.97 -0.67 -4.87
N PHE A 128 -0.87 -0.70 -4.14
CA PHE A 128 -0.19 -1.89 -3.60
C PHE A 128 0.27 -1.63 -2.16
N LEU A 129 0.57 -2.72 -1.45
CA LEU A 129 1.06 -2.63 -0.08
C LEU A 129 2.28 -1.70 0.03
N GLY A 130 2.28 -0.85 1.05
CA GLY A 130 3.37 0.06 1.33
C GLY A 130 3.43 1.29 0.44
N ASP A 131 2.59 1.41 -0.59
CA ASP A 131 2.41 2.70 -1.26
C ASP A 131 1.91 3.78 -0.30
N TYR A 132 2.12 5.04 -0.66
CA TYR A 132 1.86 6.14 0.27
C TYR A 132 1.51 7.44 -0.43
N TRP A 133 0.85 8.34 0.30
CA TRP A 133 0.72 9.74 -0.07
C TRP A 133 1.64 10.62 0.77
N SER A 134 2.10 11.72 0.19
CA SER A 134 2.79 12.79 0.93
C SER A 134 1.86 14.00 1.06
N ILE A 135 1.10 14.08 2.15
CA ILE A 135 0.04 15.09 2.37
C ILE A 135 0.42 15.94 3.57
N GLY A 136 0.51 17.27 3.38
CA GLY A 136 0.84 18.20 4.46
C GLY A 136 2.22 17.96 5.09
N GLY A 137 3.20 17.48 4.30
CA GLY A 137 4.54 17.16 4.78
C GLY A 137 4.65 15.83 5.55
N ARG A 138 3.59 15.01 5.56
CA ARG A 138 3.55 13.71 6.23
C ARG A 138 3.37 12.58 5.22
N ILE A 139 4.04 11.46 5.49
CA ILE A 139 3.85 10.22 4.74
C ILE A 139 2.70 9.43 5.36
N TRP A 140 1.70 9.12 4.54
CA TRP A 140 0.53 8.31 4.88
C TRP A 140 0.57 7.02 4.08
N ARG A 141 0.84 5.90 4.74
CA ARG A 141 1.19 4.63 4.09
C ARG A 141 0.06 3.62 4.19
N ILE A 142 -0.13 2.88 3.10
CA ILE A 142 -0.99 1.71 3.05
C ILE A 142 -0.32 0.59 3.86
N VAL A 143 -0.88 0.26 5.01
CA VAL A 143 -0.39 -0.80 5.90
C VAL A 143 -1.14 -2.12 5.73
N ASP A 144 -2.35 -2.08 5.18
CA ASP A 144 -3.17 -3.25 4.87
C ASP A 144 -4.32 -2.88 3.90
N MET A 145 -5.07 -3.87 3.42
CA MET A 145 -6.24 -3.73 2.54
C MET A 145 -7.35 -4.66 3.04
N ASP A 146 -8.58 -4.16 3.12
CA ASP A 146 -9.76 -4.92 3.55
C ASP A 146 -9.63 -5.67 4.88
N TYR A 147 -8.77 -5.17 5.77
CA TYR A 147 -8.43 -5.82 7.04
C TYR A 147 -9.65 -6.05 7.95
N TRP A 148 -10.58 -5.10 7.98
CA TRP A 148 -11.81 -5.17 8.77
C TRP A 148 -13.03 -5.63 7.95
N TYR A 149 -12.84 -6.12 6.72
CA TYR A 149 -13.95 -6.55 5.88
C TYR A 149 -14.67 -7.75 6.53
N ASN A 150 -16.01 -7.67 6.61
CA ASN A 150 -16.88 -8.61 7.34
C ASN A 150 -16.57 -8.76 8.85
N CYS A 151 -15.87 -7.79 9.46
CA CYS A 151 -15.68 -7.74 10.90
C CYS A 151 -16.72 -6.83 11.58
N GLY A 152 -16.86 -6.96 12.90
CA GLY A 152 -17.77 -6.15 13.74
C GLY A 152 -18.95 -6.93 14.32
N ASP A 153 -19.69 -6.32 15.26
CA ASP A 153 -21.06 -6.75 15.61
C ASP A 153 -22.05 -6.51 14.47
N THR A 154 -21.70 -5.59 13.57
CA THR A 154 -22.33 -5.39 12.27
C THR A 154 -21.26 -5.49 11.20
N ALA A 155 -21.53 -6.24 10.12
CA ALA A 155 -20.55 -6.48 9.07
C ALA A 155 -20.11 -5.17 8.39
N PHE A 156 -18.81 -4.90 8.41
CA PHE A 156 -18.21 -3.84 7.60
C PHE A 156 -17.92 -4.33 6.19
N THR A 157 -18.75 -3.94 5.21
CA THR A 157 -18.69 -4.42 3.82
C THR A 157 -18.23 -3.36 2.82
N SER A 158 -17.69 -2.24 3.31
CA SER A 158 -17.06 -1.24 2.44
C SER A 158 -15.60 -1.63 2.21
N HIS A 159 -15.21 -1.71 0.94
CA HIS A 159 -13.81 -1.89 0.59
C HIS A 159 -12.98 -0.70 1.08
N HIS A 160 -11.81 -0.98 1.64
CA HIS A 160 -10.98 0.04 2.29
C HIS A 160 -9.50 -0.29 2.24
N LEU A 161 -8.70 0.77 2.19
CA LEU A 161 -7.29 0.72 2.56
C LEU A 161 -7.16 0.94 4.07
N VAL A 162 -6.20 0.28 4.70
CA VAL A 162 -5.80 0.60 6.07
C VAL A 162 -4.58 1.50 6.00
N ILE A 163 -4.68 2.68 6.61
CA ILE A 163 -3.63 3.70 6.55
C ILE A 163 -3.07 3.97 7.94
N MET A 164 -1.75 4.16 7.99
CA MET A 164 -1.06 4.75 9.14
C MET A 164 -0.08 5.83 8.66
N PRO A 165 0.15 6.90 9.44
CA PRO A 165 1.30 7.77 9.18
C PRO A 165 2.61 7.01 9.47
N ASP A 166 3.69 7.33 8.76
CA ASP A 166 5.01 6.73 9.04
C ASP A 166 5.57 7.16 10.40
N GLU A 167 5.17 8.34 10.87
CA GLU A 167 5.59 8.93 12.13
C GLU A 167 4.40 9.20 13.06
N ALA A 168 4.65 9.21 14.37
CA ALA A 168 3.66 9.70 15.34
C ALA A 168 3.27 11.14 15.00
N LEU A 169 1.98 11.44 15.12
CA LEU A 169 1.46 12.76 14.78
C LEU A 169 1.90 13.81 15.82
N TYR A 170 1.96 13.39 17.08
CA TYR A 170 2.37 14.13 18.28
C TYR A 170 2.53 13.14 19.44
N ASN A 171 3.03 13.62 20.58
CA ASN A 171 3.08 12.83 21.82
C ASN A 171 1.94 13.24 22.76
N ALA A 172 1.34 12.25 23.44
CA ALA A 172 0.35 12.47 24.48
C ALA A 172 0.37 11.35 25.51
N GLN A 173 -0.30 11.58 26.64
CA GLN A 173 -0.44 10.60 27.71
C GLN A 173 -1.72 9.76 27.51
N MET A 174 -1.70 8.53 28.01
CA MET A 174 -2.95 7.75 28.11
C MET A 174 -3.88 8.36 29.15
N ASN A 175 -3.35 8.71 30.32
CA ASN A 175 -4.03 9.39 31.43
C ASN A 175 -3.06 10.35 32.13
N THR A 176 -3.54 11.24 32.99
CA THR A 176 -2.67 12.18 33.74
C THR A 176 -1.89 11.49 34.87
N THR A 177 -2.42 10.38 35.39
CA THR A 177 -1.78 9.52 36.40
C THR A 177 -1.74 8.07 35.90
N ASN A 178 -0.92 7.23 36.55
CA ASN A 178 -0.77 5.81 36.21
C ASN A 178 -1.98 4.99 36.67
N ILE A 179 -3.12 5.23 36.04
CA ILE A 179 -4.38 4.51 36.23
C ILE A 179 -4.93 4.06 34.88
N THR A 180 -5.63 2.92 34.87
CA THR A 180 -6.30 2.39 33.68
C THR A 180 -7.81 2.21 33.90
N THR A 181 -8.35 2.78 34.98
CA THR A 181 -9.80 2.74 35.29
C THR A 181 -10.63 3.18 34.09
N GLY A 182 -11.62 2.35 33.71
CA GLY A 182 -12.44 2.57 32.52
C GLY A 182 -11.79 2.08 31.21
N GLY A 183 -10.63 1.43 31.26
CA GLY A 183 -9.98 0.86 30.09
C GLY A 183 -9.50 1.92 29.09
N TYR A 184 -9.36 1.50 27.83
CA TYR A 184 -8.98 2.42 26.75
C TYR A 184 -10.04 3.50 26.52
N VAL A 185 -11.31 3.13 26.48
CA VAL A 185 -12.43 4.08 26.26
C VAL A 185 -12.54 5.10 27.41
N GLY A 186 -12.19 4.67 28.63
CA GLY A 186 -12.15 5.52 29.81
C GLY A 186 -10.98 6.50 29.85
N SER A 187 -9.94 6.28 29.05
CA SER A 187 -8.71 7.05 29.06
C SER A 187 -8.87 8.48 28.56
N GLU A 188 -8.00 9.38 29.04
CA GLU A 188 -7.88 10.73 28.49
C GLU A 188 -7.41 10.71 27.03
N MET A 189 -6.65 9.67 26.63
CA MET A 189 -6.31 9.45 25.23
C MET A 189 -7.54 9.37 24.35
N TYR A 190 -8.44 8.43 24.65
CA TYR A 190 -9.64 8.22 23.84
C TYR A 190 -10.59 9.42 23.89
N LYS A 191 -10.80 10.00 25.09
CA LYS A 191 -11.77 11.08 25.31
C LYS A 191 -11.33 12.43 24.77
N LYS A 192 -10.02 12.72 24.80
CA LYS A 192 -9.50 14.07 24.48
C LYS A 192 -8.32 14.03 23.54
N ASN A 193 -7.27 13.27 23.86
CA ASN A 193 -6.01 13.43 23.14
C ASN A 193 -6.10 12.94 21.69
N LEU A 194 -6.97 11.97 21.38
CA LEU A 194 -7.16 11.45 20.02
C LEU A 194 -7.92 12.43 19.10
N ALA A 195 -8.59 13.46 19.64
CA ALA A 195 -9.32 14.44 18.85
C ALA A 195 -8.40 15.22 17.89
N ASN A 196 -7.15 15.47 18.30
CA ASN A 196 -6.17 16.12 17.44
C ASN A 196 -5.77 15.20 16.26
N ALA A 197 -5.49 13.93 16.50
CA ALA A 197 -5.24 12.94 15.45
C ALA A 197 -6.42 12.84 14.48
N LYS A 198 -7.66 12.83 15.01
CA LYS A 198 -8.89 12.86 14.20
C LYS A 198 -8.94 14.08 13.28
N THR A 199 -8.56 15.26 13.78
CA THR A 199 -8.52 16.49 13.00
C THR A 199 -7.48 16.42 11.88
N ILE A 200 -6.25 16.00 12.20
CA ILE A 200 -5.14 15.89 11.23
C ILE A 200 -5.47 14.90 10.11
N VAL A 201 -5.96 13.71 10.46
CA VAL A 201 -6.29 12.67 9.49
C VAL A 201 -7.46 13.09 8.60
N ASN A 202 -8.52 13.67 9.16
CA ASN A 202 -9.65 14.15 8.36
C ASN A 202 -9.27 15.30 7.43
N ALA A 203 -8.31 16.15 7.80
CA ALA A 203 -7.77 17.17 6.90
C ALA A 203 -7.02 16.56 5.70
N ALA A 204 -6.33 15.43 5.91
CA ALA A 204 -5.59 14.71 4.87
C ALA A 204 -6.49 13.86 3.94
N PHE A 205 -7.52 13.22 4.50
CA PHE A 205 -8.41 12.27 3.81
C PHE A 205 -9.87 12.70 3.85
N GLN A 206 -10.14 13.97 3.53
CA GLN A 206 -11.45 14.64 3.65
C GLN A 206 -12.61 13.78 3.11
N GLY A 207 -13.51 13.40 4.02
CA GLY A 207 -14.72 12.63 3.73
C GLY A 207 -14.47 11.20 3.23
N SER A 208 -13.25 10.68 3.33
CA SER A 208 -12.88 9.33 2.86
C SER A 208 -12.48 8.40 4.00
N VAL A 209 -12.41 8.90 5.24
CA VAL A 209 -12.24 8.07 6.43
C VAL A 209 -13.55 7.37 6.74
N LEU A 210 -13.52 6.04 6.78
CA LEU A 210 -14.69 5.24 7.07
C LEU A 210 -14.83 4.99 8.57
N THR A 211 -16.00 4.49 8.96
CA THR A 211 -16.28 4.06 10.33
C THR A 211 -16.63 2.57 10.30
N HIS A 212 -15.99 1.79 11.16
CA HIS A 212 -16.29 0.39 11.38
C HIS A 212 -16.63 0.16 12.86
N ARG A 213 -17.13 -1.04 13.16
CA ARG A 213 -17.46 -1.44 14.52
C ARG A 213 -16.26 -2.13 15.17
N GLU A 214 -15.76 -1.56 16.27
CA GLU A 214 -14.62 -2.08 17.00
C GLU A 214 -15.02 -2.43 18.44
N TYR A 215 -14.55 -3.58 18.94
CA TYR A 215 -14.76 -3.95 20.33
C TYR A 215 -13.63 -3.38 21.18
N LEU A 216 -13.94 -2.43 22.06
CA LEU A 216 -12.96 -1.69 22.86
C LEU A 216 -13.15 -1.93 24.36
N CYS A 217 -12.02 -2.04 25.08
CA CYS A 217 -11.98 -2.16 26.53
C CYS A 217 -12.51 -0.88 27.19
N ASN A 218 -13.54 -1.03 28.05
CA ASN A 218 -14.22 0.08 28.72
C ASN A 218 -14.25 -0.06 30.27
N ALA A 219 -13.64 -1.11 30.81
CA ALA A 219 -13.57 -1.34 32.24
C ALA A 219 -12.31 -2.14 32.62
N VAL A 220 -11.76 -1.83 33.79
CA VAL A 220 -10.62 -2.53 34.39
C VAL A 220 -10.96 -2.85 35.85
N ALA A 221 -10.78 -4.11 36.24
CA ALA A 221 -10.92 -4.56 37.61
C ALA A 221 -9.72 -5.41 38.01
N ASN A 222 -9.18 -5.20 39.21
CA ASN A 222 -8.01 -5.92 39.73
C ASN A 222 -6.82 -5.91 38.75
N GLY A 223 -6.62 -4.79 38.06
CA GLY A 223 -5.55 -4.60 37.08
C GLY A 223 -5.71 -5.36 35.77
N ARG A 224 -6.92 -5.84 35.44
CA ARG A 224 -7.17 -6.57 34.18
C ARG A 224 -8.36 -5.98 33.44
N PRO A 225 -8.37 -5.99 32.09
CA PRO A 225 -9.57 -5.71 31.31
C PRO A 225 -10.74 -6.56 31.80
N SER A 226 -11.81 -5.93 32.27
CA SER A 226 -12.98 -6.62 32.83
C SER A 226 -14.25 -6.40 32.03
N GLY A 227 -14.22 -5.51 31.05
CA GLY A 227 -15.35 -5.24 30.17
C GLY A 227 -14.92 -4.59 28.86
N GLY A 228 -15.77 -4.75 27.85
CA GLY A 228 -15.69 -4.04 26.60
C GLY A 228 -17.07 -3.90 25.97
N ALA A 229 -17.15 -3.09 24.92
CA ALA A 229 -18.36 -2.91 24.14
C ALA A 229 -18.00 -2.58 22.69
N TRP A 230 -18.99 -2.66 21.82
CA TRP A 230 -18.86 -2.26 20.43
C TRP A 230 -19.06 -0.75 20.26
N PHE A 231 -18.08 -0.11 19.62
CA PHE A 231 -18.08 1.32 19.33
C PHE A 231 -17.94 1.58 17.84
N ASP A 232 -18.45 2.72 17.42
CA ASP A 232 -18.10 3.30 16.13
C ASP A 232 -16.67 3.83 16.21
N SER A 233 -15.78 3.22 15.43
CA SER A 233 -14.37 3.56 15.36
C SER A 233 -14.01 3.96 13.94
N SER A 234 -13.32 5.09 13.82
CA SER A 234 -12.82 5.61 12.54
C SER A 234 -11.32 5.82 12.57
N ILE A 235 -10.80 6.38 13.67
CA ILE A 235 -9.38 6.67 13.84
C ILE A 235 -9.04 6.30 15.27
N GLU A 236 -8.23 5.26 15.44
CA GLU A 236 -7.88 4.66 16.73
C GLU A 236 -6.38 4.42 16.85
N LEU A 237 -5.87 4.23 18.08
CA LEU A 237 -4.56 3.64 18.25
C LEU A 237 -4.59 2.15 17.83
N PRO A 238 -3.54 1.62 17.20
CA PRO A 238 -3.44 0.19 16.93
C PRO A 238 -3.32 -0.62 18.23
N ASN A 239 -3.54 -1.93 18.13
CA ASN A 239 -3.29 -2.87 19.22
C ASN A 239 -2.08 -3.77 18.96
N GLU A 240 -1.67 -4.54 19.97
CA GLU A 240 -0.54 -5.47 19.87
C GLU A 240 -0.68 -6.45 18.69
N PRO A 241 -1.85 -7.09 18.44
CA PRO A 241 -2.04 -7.94 17.27
C PRO A 241 -1.78 -7.23 15.94
N MET A 242 -2.25 -5.99 15.75
CA MET A 242 -1.97 -5.23 14.53
C MET A 242 -0.47 -5.03 14.30
N MET A 243 0.27 -4.73 15.36
CA MET A 243 1.70 -4.40 15.27
C MET A 243 2.60 -5.64 15.19
N TYR A 244 2.30 -6.68 15.97
CA TYR A 244 3.18 -7.83 16.20
C TYR A 244 2.52 -9.19 15.99
N GLY A 245 1.24 -9.23 15.63
CA GLY A 245 0.51 -10.47 15.36
C GLY A 245 0.01 -11.22 16.59
N HIS A 246 0.30 -10.73 17.80
CA HIS A 246 -0.10 -11.36 19.05
C HIS A 246 -0.22 -10.34 20.20
N LEU A 247 -0.99 -10.67 21.22
CA LEU A 247 -1.07 -9.93 22.48
C LEU A 247 0.11 -10.33 23.39
N HIS A 248 1.12 -9.48 23.55
CA HIS A 248 2.36 -9.82 24.27
C HIS A 248 2.27 -9.49 25.76
N PHE A 249 1.66 -8.36 26.10
CA PHE A 249 1.53 -7.87 27.48
C PHE A 249 0.11 -7.88 28.02
N SER A 250 -0.88 -8.12 27.16
CA SER A 250 -2.25 -8.25 27.64
C SER A 250 -2.37 -9.35 28.70
N PRO A 251 -3.16 -9.14 29.77
CA PRO A 251 -3.34 -10.14 30.82
C PRO A 251 -3.86 -11.47 30.27
N THR A 252 -3.26 -12.57 30.72
CA THR A 252 -3.70 -13.92 30.36
C THR A 252 -4.75 -14.47 31.32
N SER A 253 -5.50 -15.48 30.89
CA SER A 253 -6.44 -16.20 31.76
C SER A 253 -5.69 -17.10 32.73
N ASP A 254 -6.11 -17.13 34.00
CA ASP A 254 -5.46 -17.89 35.08
C ASP A 254 -6.33 -19.04 35.63
N GLY A 255 -7.40 -19.40 34.93
CA GLY A 255 -8.38 -20.41 35.34
C GLY A 255 -9.44 -19.90 36.31
N SER A 256 -9.25 -18.71 36.90
CA SER A 256 -10.25 -18.04 37.75
C SER A 256 -10.81 -16.77 37.11
N THR A 257 -9.98 -16.07 36.33
CA THR A 257 -10.31 -14.83 35.64
C THR A 257 -10.05 -14.99 34.16
N VAL A 258 -11.01 -14.55 33.34
CA VAL A 258 -10.85 -14.41 31.88
C VAL A 258 -10.88 -12.91 31.54
N PRO A 259 -9.73 -12.30 31.23
CA PRO A 259 -9.69 -10.88 30.84
C PRO A 259 -10.47 -10.61 29.54
N SER A 260 -11.16 -9.47 29.47
CA SER A 260 -11.90 -9.04 28.27
C SER A 260 -10.95 -8.45 27.21
N ILE A 261 -10.10 -9.31 26.62
CA ILE A 261 -9.08 -8.97 25.61
C ILE A 261 -9.53 -9.27 24.16
N TYR A 262 -10.85 -9.31 23.94
CA TYR A 262 -11.42 -9.58 22.61
C TYR A 262 -11.10 -8.45 21.62
N THR A 263 -10.80 -8.81 20.38
CA THR A 263 -10.58 -7.84 19.28
C THR A 263 -10.89 -8.48 17.94
N ILE A 264 -11.39 -7.68 16.99
CA ILE A 264 -11.53 -8.08 15.59
C ILE A 264 -10.26 -7.85 14.78
N SER A 265 -9.26 -7.20 15.38
CA SER A 265 -7.92 -7.01 14.82
C SER A 265 -7.12 -8.31 14.89
N LYS A 266 -7.52 -9.27 14.06
CA LYS A 266 -7.19 -10.70 14.18
C LYS A 266 -5.81 -11.11 13.68
N THR A 267 -5.09 -10.25 12.95
CA THR A 267 -3.75 -10.56 12.43
C THR A 267 -2.82 -9.36 12.54
N GLN A 268 -1.51 -9.59 12.42
CA GLN A 268 -0.57 -8.52 12.11
C GLN A 268 -0.99 -7.81 10.81
N LEU A 269 -0.81 -6.49 10.77
CA LEU A 269 -1.02 -5.71 9.56
C LEU A 269 -0.04 -6.17 8.49
N ALA A 270 -0.51 -6.30 7.25
CA ALA A 270 0.24 -6.87 6.15
C ALA A 270 1.61 -6.25 5.95
N LEU A 271 1.72 -4.92 6.03
CA LEU A 271 2.98 -4.22 5.87
C LEU A 271 4.01 -4.64 6.93
N PHE A 272 3.57 -4.89 8.16
CA PHE A 272 4.46 -5.27 9.25
C PHE A 272 4.89 -6.73 9.17
N MET A 273 4.10 -7.59 8.50
CA MET A 273 4.54 -8.94 8.13
C MET A 273 5.56 -8.93 6.99
N VAL A 274 5.28 -8.18 5.92
CA VAL A 274 6.09 -8.18 4.68
C VAL A 274 7.35 -7.32 4.82
N CYS A 275 7.27 -6.21 5.56
CA CYS A 275 8.34 -5.25 5.78
C CYS A 275 8.38 -4.77 7.24
N PRO A 276 8.85 -5.62 8.19
CA PRO A 276 8.82 -5.33 9.64
C PRO A 276 9.51 -4.03 10.04
N LYS A 277 10.43 -3.50 9.22
CA LYS A 277 11.09 -2.20 9.44
C LYS A 277 10.13 -1.02 9.59
N PHE A 278 8.87 -1.13 9.15
CA PHE A 278 7.87 -0.06 9.28
C PHE A 278 7.12 -0.07 10.61
N ILE A 279 7.32 -1.09 11.46
CA ILE A 279 6.74 -1.14 12.81
C ILE A 279 7.20 0.07 13.63
N VAL A 280 8.49 0.42 13.53
CA VAL A 280 9.11 1.52 14.28
C VAL A 280 10.17 2.24 13.45
N ASN A 281 10.35 3.55 13.67
CA ASN A 281 11.44 4.35 13.07
C ASN A 281 12.52 4.74 14.09
N ARG A 282 12.45 4.16 15.30
CA ARG A 282 13.31 4.38 16.47
C ARG A 282 13.30 5.79 17.09
N SER A 283 12.52 6.72 16.55
CA SER A 283 12.51 8.11 17.03
C SER A 283 11.64 8.33 18.26
N TYR A 284 10.76 7.38 18.60
CA TYR A 284 9.82 7.50 19.72
C TYR A 284 9.29 6.12 20.14
N ASN A 285 8.80 6.03 21.39
CA ASN A 285 7.83 5.00 21.78
C ASN A 285 6.45 5.42 21.28
N GLN A 286 5.58 4.49 20.89
CA GLN A 286 4.21 4.78 20.45
C GLN A 286 3.20 3.93 21.21
N TRP A 287 2.11 4.56 21.59
CA TRP A 287 1.06 3.91 22.35
C TRP A 287 0.29 2.87 21.53
N LEU A 288 -0.08 1.78 22.19
CA LEU A 288 -1.09 0.83 21.75
C LEU A 288 -2.31 0.93 22.68
N ARG A 289 -3.49 0.57 22.19
CA ARG A 289 -4.74 0.68 22.96
C ARG A 289 -4.90 -0.39 24.06
N ASP A 290 -4.03 -1.39 24.11
CA ASP A 290 -4.18 -2.53 25.03
C ASP A 290 -3.82 -2.16 26.47
N VAL A 291 -4.68 -2.56 27.40
CA VAL A 291 -4.47 -2.39 28.84
C VAL A 291 -3.66 -3.57 29.36
N VAL A 292 -2.54 -3.29 30.03
CA VAL A 292 -1.62 -4.29 30.56
C VAL A 292 -1.83 -4.53 32.04
N SER A 293 -2.09 -3.48 32.81
CA SER A 293 -2.30 -3.58 34.27
C SER A 293 -3.21 -2.46 34.80
N SER A 294 -3.32 -2.31 36.13
CA SER A 294 -4.01 -1.19 36.78
C SER A 294 -3.36 0.18 36.49
N ALA A 295 -2.12 0.18 35.99
CA ALA A 295 -1.31 1.38 35.80
C ALA A 295 -0.71 1.55 34.39
N HIS A 296 -0.69 0.48 33.57
CA HIS A 296 0.09 0.45 32.32
C HIS A 296 -0.77 0.12 31.10
N PHE A 297 -0.41 0.72 29.97
CA PHE A 297 -0.85 0.37 28.62
C PHE A 297 0.32 -0.19 27.82
N ALA A 298 0.02 -0.98 26.79
CA ALA A 298 1.04 -1.51 25.88
C ALA A 298 1.57 -0.40 24.97
N ASP A 299 2.81 -0.55 24.53
CA ASP A 299 3.46 0.34 23.58
C ASP A 299 4.42 -0.42 22.66
N VAL A 300 4.78 0.20 21.54
CA VAL A 300 5.95 -0.18 20.74
C VAL A 300 7.09 0.71 21.19
N THR A 301 8.17 0.11 21.66
CA THR A 301 9.34 0.86 22.14
C THR A 301 10.15 1.40 20.96
N GLY A 302 10.96 2.44 21.19
CA GLY A 302 11.92 2.96 20.22
C GLY A 302 12.97 1.92 19.77
N ASP A 303 13.14 0.82 20.52
CA ASP A 303 14.00 -0.29 20.12
C ASP A 303 13.31 -1.31 19.21
N GLY A 304 11.99 -1.18 19.01
CA GLY A 304 11.17 -1.99 18.10
C GLY A 304 10.58 -3.24 18.72
N ASN A 305 10.85 -3.51 20.00
CA ASN A 305 10.14 -4.54 20.75
C ASN A 305 8.79 -4.03 21.26
N THR A 306 7.90 -4.97 21.57
CA THR A 306 6.72 -4.70 22.39
C THR A 306 7.19 -4.25 23.78
N GLY A 307 6.50 -3.27 24.36
CA GLY A 307 6.67 -2.84 25.73
C GLY A 307 5.36 -2.53 26.42
N TYR A 308 5.46 -2.05 27.64
CA TYR A 308 4.37 -1.40 28.35
C TYR A 308 4.93 -0.25 29.17
N ASN A 309 4.15 0.82 29.32
CA ASN A 309 4.54 1.99 30.07
C ASN A 309 3.38 2.54 30.89
N GLY A 310 3.72 3.29 31.94
CA GLY A 310 2.73 3.88 32.83
C GLY A 310 1.81 4.84 32.07
N ALA A 311 0.53 4.86 32.38
CA ALA A 311 -0.45 5.65 31.64
C ALA A 311 -0.13 7.16 31.61
N SER A 312 0.66 7.67 32.57
CA SER A 312 1.08 9.07 32.62
C SER A 312 2.31 9.43 31.78
N TYR A 313 2.95 8.47 31.11
CA TYR A 313 4.06 8.76 30.20
C TYR A 313 3.55 9.42 28.92
N SER A 314 4.38 10.25 28.29
CA SER A 314 4.06 10.90 27.02
C SER A 314 4.73 10.14 25.87
N HIS A 315 3.93 9.49 25.04
CA HIS A 315 4.41 8.68 23.91
C HIS A 315 3.64 9.04 22.63
N GLY A 316 4.19 8.59 21.49
CA GLY A 316 3.69 8.87 20.16
C GLY A 316 2.27 8.37 19.93
N VAL A 317 1.44 9.25 19.38
CA VAL A 317 0.10 8.94 18.87
C VAL A 317 0.20 8.69 17.38
N ARG A 318 0.21 7.41 17.01
CA ARG A 318 0.29 6.95 15.61
C ARG A 318 -0.96 6.12 15.29
N PRO A 319 -2.04 6.77 14.79
CA PRO A 319 -3.31 6.10 14.61
C PRO A 319 -3.33 5.19 13.38
N VAL A 320 -4.27 4.26 13.37
CA VAL A 320 -4.66 3.40 12.25
C VAL A 320 -6.12 3.67 11.89
N PHE A 321 -6.44 3.73 10.59
CA PHE A 321 -7.80 4.08 10.13
C PHE A 321 -8.11 3.53 8.73
N PRO A 322 -9.38 3.20 8.44
CA PRO A 322 -9.82 2.80 7.11
C PRO A 322 -10.09 4.02 6.22
N VAL A 323 -9.65 3.94 4.96
CA VAL A 323 -9.94 4.92 3.91
C VAL A 323 -10.65 4.22 2.75
N GLY A 324 -11.78 4.76 2.29
CA GLY A 324 -12.51 4.28 1.12
C GLY A 324 -13.52 5.26 0.54
#